data_AF-A0A2D9CIZ0-F1
#
_entry.id   AF-A0A2D9CIZ0-F1
#
_cell.length_a   1.000
_cell.length_b   1.000
_cell.length_c   1.000
_cell.angle_alpha   90.00
_cell.angle_beta   90.00
_cell.angle_gamma   90.00
#
_symmetry.space_group_name_H-M   'P 1'
#
loop_
_entity.id
_entity.type
_entity.pdbx_description
1 polymer ?
#
loop_
_entity_poly.entity_id
_entity_poly.type
_entity_poly.pdbx_seq_one_letter_code
_entity_poly.pdbx_strand_id
1 'polypeptide(L)'
;MVETYKNKFNKKYGFKRDEPHSLEEIAKLTGYKKKVLQGVFNRGVGAYKTNPSSVRPHVRSPEQWAYSRIYSFVMGGKAFDKDKDLLKK
;
A
#
# COMPACT_ATOMS: atom_id res chain seq x y z
N MET A 1 -14.28 -14.39 -5.47
CA MET A 1 -13.93 -13.00 -5.10
C MET A 1 -12.42 -12.83 -5.14
N VAL A 2 -11.91 -11.75 -5.73
CA VAL A 2 -10.47 -11.46 -5.72
C VAL A 2 -10.07 -10.93 -4.34
N GLU A 3 -9.11 -11.57 -3.67
CA GLU A 3 -8.60 -11.12 -2.38
C GLU A 3 -7.83 -9.80 -2.51
N THR A 4 -8.09 -8.86 -1.59
CA THR A 4 -7.38 -7.58 -1.54
C THR A 4 -5.93 -7.78 -1.07
N TYR A 5 -5.03 -6.87 -1.42
CA TYR A 5 -3.65 -6.94 -0.94
C TYR A 5 -3.54 -6.81 0.59
N LYS A 6 -4.45 -6.04 1.23
CA LYS A 6 -4.56 -6.01 2.70
C LYS A 6 -4.85 -7.40 3.26
N ASN A 7 -5.84 -8.11 2.71
CA ASN A 7 -6.18 -9.44 3.22
C ASN A 7 -5.10 -10.47 2.88
N LYS A 8 -4.39 -10.34 1.75
CA LYS A 8 -3.21 -11.15 1.46
C LYS A 8 -2.07 -10.91 2.45
N PHE A 9 -1.82 -9.65 2.81
CA PHE A 9 -0.87 -9.27 3.85
C PHE A 9 -1.28 -9.89 5.18
N ASN A 10 -2.53 -9.68 5.61
CA ASN A 10 -3.02 -10.22 6.87
C ASN A 10 -2.88 -11.74 6.94
N LYS A 11 -3.29 -12.44 5.88
CA LYS A 11 -3.14 -13.90 5.78
C LYS A 11 -1.68 -14.36 5.84
N LYS A 12 -0.76 -13.64 5.18
CA LYS A 12 0.68 -13.97 5.16
C LYS A 12 1.31 -13.87 6.56
N TYR A 13 0.88 -12.92 7.37
CA TYR A 13 1.45 -12.64 8.69
C TYR A 13 0.59 -13.17 9.85
N GLY A 14 -0.48 -13.92 9.57
CA GLY A 14 -1.32 -14.54 10.60
C GLY A 14 -2.34 -13.60 11.28
N PHE A 15 -2.63 -12.45 10.68
CA PHE A 15 -3.58 -11.46 11.19
C PHE A 15 -5.03 -11.76 10.79
N LYS A 16 -5.97 -11.15 11.53
CA LYS A 16 -7.39 -11.27 11.22
C LYS A 16 -7.72 -10.62 9.88
N ARG A 17 -8.79 -11.10 9.25
CA ARG A 17 -9.29 -10.50 8.02
C ARG A 17 -9.66 -9.03 8.28
N ASP A 18 -9.30 -8.17 7.34
CA ASP A 18 -9.59 -6.74 7.36
C ASP A 18 -8.93 -5.91 8.48
N GLU A 19 -8.08 -6.53 9.32
CA GLU A 19 -7.27 -5.84 10.33
C GLU A 19 -6.44 -4.70 9.73
N PRO A 20 -6.51 -3.48 10.31
CA PRO A 20 -5.71 -2.35 9.90
C PRO A 20 -4.28 -2.45 10.48
N HIS A 21 -3.31 -1.93 9.74
CA HIS A 21 -1.91 -1.82 10.17
C HIS A 21 -1.40 -0.42 9.96
N SER A 22 -0.60 0.07 10.91
CA SER A 22 0.16 1.31 10.76
C SER A 22 1.33 1.13 9.79
N LEU A 23 1.83 2.24 9.26
CA LEU A 23 3.04 2.26 8.41
C LEU A 23 4.24 1.61 9.11
N GLU A 24 4.36 1.80 10.42
CA GLU A 24 5.49 1.30 11.21
C GLU A 24 5.44 -0.21 11.40
N GLU A 25 4.25 -0.75 11.65
CA GLU A 25 4.03 -2.20 11.72
C GLU A 25 4.36 -2.87 10.40
N ILE A 26 3.85 -2.32 9.29
CA ILE A 26 4.14 -2.83 7.95
C ILE A 26 5.65 -2.79 7.67
N ALA A 27 6.34 -1.70 8.01
CA ALA A 27 7.79 -1.58 7.85
C ALA A 27 8.55 -2.68 8.61
N LYS A 28 8.20 -2.90 9.88
CA LYS A 28 8.84 -3.92 10.74
C LYS A 28 8.59 -5.33 10.21
N LEU A 29 7.36 -5.65 9.81
CA LEU A 29 6.97 -7.00 9.34
C LEU A 29 7.56 -7.34 7.97
N THR A 30 7.71 -6.35 7.10
CA THR A 30 8.15 -6.55 5.71
C THR A 30 9.64 -6.35 5.51
N GLY A 31 10.32 -5.71 6.46
CA GLY A 31 11.73 -5.32 6.34
C GLY A 31 11.97 -4.10 5.45
N TYR A 32 10.93 -3.47 4.89
CA TYR A 32 11.09 -2.23 4.13
C TYR A 32 11.35 -1.04 5.06
N LYS A 33 12.23 -0.13 4.63
CA LYS A 33 12.48 1.13 5.36
C LYS A 33 11.19 1.97 5.41
N LYS A 34 10.87 2.54 6.58
CA LYS A 34 9.71 3.44 6.78
C LYS A 34 9.67 4.57 5.74
N LYS A 35 10.83 5.14 5.37
CA LYS A 35 10.96 6.20 4.36
C LYS A 35 10.47 5.78 2.97
N VAL A 36 10.71 4.52 2.58
CA VAL A 36 10.22 3.96 1.30
C VAL A 36 8.71 3.89 1.33
N LEU A 37 8.14 3.28 2.38
CA LEU A 37 6.70 3.14 2.51
C LEU A 37 5.99 4.50 2.61
N GLN A 38 6.60 5.48 3.27
CA GLN A 38 6.11 6.85 3.29
C GLN A 38 6.13 7.49 1.90
N GLY A 39 7.15 7.22 1.08
CA GLY A 39 7.19 7.65 -0.32
C GLY A 39 6.04 7.05 -1.13
N VAL A 40 5.77 5.75 -0.98
CA VAL A 40 4.62 5.08 -1.61
C VAL A 40 3.30 5.70 -1.15
N PHE A 41 3.16 5.98 0.15
CA PHE A 41 1.99 6.64 0.72
C PHE A 41 1.75 8.00 0.07
N ASN A 42 2.78 8.85 0.04
CA ASN A 42 2.71 10.20 -0.51
C ASN A 42 2.34 10.19 -2.00
N ARG A 43 2.91 9.24 -2.78
CA ARG A 43 2.53 9.04 -4.19
C ARG A 43 1.08 8.59 -4.34
N GLY A 44 0.58 7.77 -3.41
CA GLY A 44 -0.83 7.41 -3.36
C GLY A 44 -1.72 8.61 -3.14
N VAL A 45 -1.45 9.41 -2.12
CA VAL A 45 -2.20 10.65 -1.85
C VAL A 45 -2.15 11.59 -3.06
N GLY A 46 -0.99 11.76 -3.68
CA GLY A 46 -0.82 12.56 -4.90
C GLY A 46 -1.68 12.03 -6.06
N ALA A 47 -1.58 10.74 -6.36
CA ALA A 47 -2.35 10.11 -7.42
C ALA A 47 -3.87 10.24 -7.21
N TYR A 48 -4.35 10.19 -5.97
CA TYR A 48 -5.76 10.41 -5.67
C TYR A 48 -6.23 11.81 -6.10
N LYS A 49 -5.39 12.82 -5.87
CA LYS A 49 -5.71 14.23 -6.16
C LYS A 49 -5.51 14.60 -7.63
N THR A 50 -4.48 14.04 -8.29
CA THR A 50 -4.06 14.48 -9.62
C THR A 50 -4.40 13.51 -10.76
N ASN A 51 -4.67 12.25 -10.45
CA ASN A 51 -5.00 11.21 -11.43
C ASN A 51 -6.11 10.28 -10.90
N PRO A 52 -7.34 10.80 -10.76
CA PRO A 52 -8.47 10.04 -10.22
C PRO A 52 -8.81 8.79 -11.05
N SER A 53 -8.52 8.78 -12.37
CA SER A 53 -8.71 7.62 -13.23
C SER A 53 -7.87 6.40 -12.82
N SER A 54 -6.75 6.62 -12.12
CA SER A 54 -5.93 5.54 -11.55
C SER A 54 -6.46 5.01 -10.21
N VAL A 55 -7.39 5.73 -9.59
CA VAL A 55 -8.02 5.37 -8.31
C VAL A 55 -9.20 4.44 -8.55
N ARG A 56 -9.40 3.46 -7.68
CA ARG A 56 -10.56 2.58 -7.76
C ARG A 56 -11.85 3.36 -7.42
N PRO A 57 -12.96 3.18 -8.16
CA PRO A 57 -14.20 3.96 -7.97
C PRO A 57 -14.79 3.94 -6.55
N HIS A 58 -14.56 2.87 -5.79
CA HIS A 58 -15.10 2.69 -4.43
C HIS A 58 -14.26 3.37 -3.33
N VAL A 59 -13.11 3.94 -3.68
CA VAL A 59 -12.20 4.57 -2.71
C VAL A 59 -12.62 6.02 -2.50
N ARG A 60 -12.86 6.39 -1.24
CA ARG A 60 -13.46 7.69 -0.88
C ARG A 60 -12.47 8.65 -0.21
N SER A 61 -11.27 8.18 0.14
CA SER A 61 -10.25 9.02 0.74
C SER A 61 -8.84 8.79 0.15
N PRO A 62 -7.99 9.84 0.10
CA PRO A 62 -6.60 9.72 -0.32
C PRO A 62 -5.81 8.72 0.52
N GLU A 63 -6.05 8.67 1.83
CA GLU A 63 -5.38 7.79 2.78
C GLU A 63 -5.75 6.33 2.50
N GLN A 64 -7.03 6.04 2.23
CA GLN A 64 -7.50 4.70 1.87
C GLN A 64 -6.80 4.22 0.58
N TRP A 65 -6.63 5.10 -0.41
CA TRP A 65 -5.89 4.79 -1.62
C TRP A 65 -4.41 4.54 -1.34
N ALA A 66 -3.78 5.40 -0.55
CA ALA A 66 -2.37 5.32 -0.21
C ALA A 66 -2.02 4.04 0.56
N TYR A 67 -2.82 3.65 1.55
CA TYR A 67 -2.65 2.36 2.25
C TYR A 67 -2.86 1.17 1.31
N SER A 68 -3.85 1.23 0.43
CA SER A 68 -4.05 0.17 -0.58
C SER A 68 -2.82 -0.01 -1.48
N ARG A 69 -2.13 1.08 -1.80
CA ARG A 69 -0.85 1.04 -2.54
C ARG A 69 0.29 0.49 -1.71
N ILE A 70 0.41 0.84 -0.43
CA ILE A 70 1.42 0.24 0.47
C ILE A 70 1.26 -1.29 0.49
N TYR A 71 0.04 -1.79 0.73
CA TYR A 71 -0.19 -3.24 0.73
C TYR A 71 0.13 -3.87 -0.62
N SER A 72 -0.27 -3.23 -1.72
CA SER A 72 0.08 -3.67 -3.07
C SER A 72 1.60 -3.68 -3.28
N PHE A 73 2.32 -2.68 -2.78
CA PHE A 73 3.77 -2.57 -2.89
C PHE A 73 4.49 -3.69 -2.14
N VAL A 74 4.19 -3.87 -0.85
CA VAL A 74 4.88 -4.87 -0.02
C VAL A 74 4.53 -6.32 -0.38
N MET A 75 3.38 -6.51 -1.05
CA MET A 75 2.94 -7.82 -1.55
C MET A 75 3.29 -8.06 -3.03
N GLY A 76 4.11 -7.21 -3.65
CA GLY A 76 4.59 -7.41 -5.04
C GLY A 76 3.53 -7.20 -6.13
N GLY A 77 2.49 -6.42 -5.86
CA GLY A 77 1.49 -6.01 -6.85
C GLY A 77 1.94 -4.82 -7.70
N LYS A 78 1.04 -4.29 -8.55
CA LYS A 78 1.35 -3.20 -9.50
C LYS A 78 2.00 -1.96 -8.89
N ALA A 79 1.75 -1.67 -7.61
CA ALA A 79 2.38 -0.52 -6.94
C ALA A 79 3.89 -0.76 -6.73
N PHE A 80 4.30 -2.01 -6.50
CA PHE A 80 5.71 -2.40 -6.43
C PHE A 80 6.45 -1.99 -7.72
N ASP A 81 5.92 -2.37 -8.88
CA ASP A 81 6.55 -2.06 -10.17
C ASP A 81 6.67 -0.56 -10.43
N LYS A 82 5.65 0.21 -10.02
CA LYS A 82 5.59 1.66 -10.24
C LYS A 82 6.44 2.45 -9.26
N ASP A 83 6.65 1.93 -8.05
CA ASP A 83 7.35 2.64 -6.97
C ASP A 83 8.69 1.99 -6.59
N LYS A 84 9.17 1.00 -7.35
CA LYS A 84 10.45 0.31 -7.12
C LYS A 84 11.65 1.25 -7.10
N ASP A 85 11.55 2.41 -7.73
CA ASP A 85 12.60 3.42 -7.71
C ASP A 85 12.86 3.96 -6.29
N LEU A 86 11.87 3.92 -5.41
CA LEU A 86 12.01 4.31 -4.01
C LEU A 86 12.95 3.39 -3.22
N LEU A 87 13.15 2.13 -3.67
CA LEU A 87 14.08 1.19 -3.03
C LEU A 87 15.55 1.53 -3.29
N LYS A 88 15.82 2.33 -4.34
CA LYS A 88 17.17 2.74 -4.74
C LYS A 88 17.63 4.04 -4.07
N LYS A 89 16.77 4.66 -3.26
CA LYS A 89 17.03 5.90 -2.52
C LYS A 89 17.40 5.63 -1.06
#